data_AF-A0A2E5X467-F1
#
_entry.id   AF-A0A2E5X467-F1
#
_cell.length_a   1.000
_cell.length_b   1.000
_cell.length_c   1.000
_cell.angle_alpha   90.00
_cell.angle_beta   90.00
_cell.angle_gamma   90.00
#
_symmetry.space_group_name_H-M   'P 1'
#
loop_
_entity.id
_entity.type
_entity.pdbx_description
1 polymer ?
#
loop_
_entity_poly.entity_id
_entity_poly.type
_entity_poly.pdbx_seq_one_letter_code
_entity_poly.pdbx_strand_id
1 'polypeptide(L)'
;MLPKTVLFMMLVAPAGQQGGAPAEVVGAAAAPLSLVVYDGPGAGAPLPIVAWAQEGLEHVSGRAMAPGEMAAGGLNGVDVVVFPGGMASAQYDALGEDGRRAVVEFVAAGGGYVGLCAGAYLAAAPPYEWGLGLLDASIVDHDHWARGIGEVEIELSPLGQGLFGWSGGRLAYRYENGPVFAPGGDGEIPDYEELAWFRTGLGEGDADPLVMVDTPAMVAGRFGAGRVLASSGHAEWSEGIEDFFLRYVEWVGGRVELAAAASSGALVVAGGGSLRDEVYGRSVGLARGRLPEGAVDVVVLPQASRRAEAGAEAVPRWLAAGARSARVLRDLSLEGVRDWIEGAEVIWFTGGSQLRLMSALEEANCLGLVRVRQRAGCVVGGTSAGAAVMSATMISGAPEPAALRFGAMEAHVGLGLWPGAIVDQHFSERGRFERLLTAVLDQPRLLGVGISEGTAVIVLENRLEVIGAGQVMLIDAREAKLGAPGAQGLQAARGVRLELLKAGESAPRWAVKR
;
A
#
# COMPACT_ATOMS: atom_id res chain seq x y z
N MET A 1 7.66 5.80 -54.13
CA MET A 1 6.30 6.36 -54.21
C MET A 1 5.30 5.22 -54.18
N LEU A 2 4.26 5.38 -53.34
CA LEU A 2 3.11 4.52 -53.00
C LEU A 2 3.14 4.08 -51.52
N PRO A 3 1.97 4.11 -50.84
CA PRO A 3 1.80 4.89 -49.63
C PRO A 3 1.60 4.02 -48.39
N LYS A 4 1.95 4.55 -47.22
CA LYS A 4 1.64 3.93 -45.93
C LYS A 4 0.17 4.17 -45.60
N THR A 5 -0.64 3.13 -45.74
CA THR A 5 -1.99 3.03 -45.18
C THR A 5 -1.85 2.86 -43.67
N VAL A 6 -2.40 3.80 -42.89
CA VAL A 6 -2.53 3.68 -41.43
C VAL A 6 -3.72 2.77 -41.14
N LEU A 7 -3.46 1.61 -40.56
CA LEU A 7 -4.49 0.67 -40.09
C LEU A 7 -4.93 1.10 -38.69
N PHE A 8 -6.15 1.61 -38.57
CA PHE A 8 -6.82 1.81 -37.29
C PHE A 8 -7.14 0.42 -36.70
N MET A 9 -6.46 0.04 -35.62
CA MET A 9 -6.77 -1.17 -34.86
C MET A 9 -7.60 -0.75 -33.65
N MET A 10 -8.92 -0.96 -33.72
CA MET A 10 -9.80 -0.90 -32.55
C MET A 10 -9.40 -2.03 -31.60
N LEU A 11 -8.78 -1.69 -30.47
CA LEU A 11 -8.57 -2.60 -29.36
C LEU A 11 -9.80 -2.59 -28.46
N VAL A 12 -10.49 -3.72 -28.42
CA VAL A 12 -11.53 -4.04 -27.45
C VAL A 12 -10.86 -4.27 -26.10
N ALA A 13 -11.24 -3.50 -25.08
CA ALA A 13 -10.75 -3.67 -23.72
C ALA A 13 -11.13 -5.05 -23.15
N PRO A 14 -10.22 -5.76 -22.44
CA PRO A 14 -10.60 -6.93 -21.67
C PRO A 14 -11.30 -6.46 -20.39
N ALA A 15 -12.51 -6.98 -20.16
CA ALA A 15 -13.25 -6.77 -18.93
C ALA A 15 -12.60 -7.53 -17.76
N GLY A 16 -12.40 -6.86 -16.63
CA GLY A 16 -12.40 -7.50 -15.31
C GLY A 16 -11.17 -7.29 -14.41
N GLN A 17 -11.01 -6.09 -13.86
CA GLN A 17 -10.57 -5.89 -12.47
C GLN A 17 -11.40 -4.77 -11.87
N GLN A 18 -12.22 -5.09 -10.86
CA GLN A 18 -13.07 -4.12 -10.18
C GLN A 18 -12.25 -3.36 -9.13
N GLY A 19 -12.18 -2.04 -9.30
CA GLY A 19 -11.56 -1.10 -8.38
C GLY A 19 -12.21 -1.10 -6.99
N GLY A 20 -11.39 -0.81 -5.99
CA GLY A 20 -11.91 -0.42 -4.67
C GLY A 20 -12.74 0.86 -4.79
N ALA A 21 -13.80 0.96 -4.01
CA ALA A 21 -14.64 2.16 -4.01
C ALA A 21 -13.78 3.40 -3.69
N PRO A 22 -13.93 4.50 -4.46
CA PRO A 22 -13.22 5.74 -4.18
C PRO A 22 -13.70 6.34 -2.85
N ALA A 23 -12.85 7.19 -2.26
CA ALA A 23 -13.18 8.01 -1.09
C ALA A 23 -14.54 8.72 -1.29
N GLU A 24 -15.31 8.84 -0.20
CA GLU A 24 -16.65 9.46 -0.23
C GLU A 24 -16.60 10.83 -0.92
N VAL A 25 -17.32 10.93 -2.04
CA VAL A 25 -17.64 12.20 -2.69
C VAL A 25 -18.56 12.96 -1.74
N VAL A 26 -18.04 14.00 -1.11
CA VAL A 26 -18.86 14.90 -0.30
C VAL A 26 -19.92 15.52 -1.21
N GLY A 27 -21.19 15.26 -0.89
CA GLY A 27 -22.35 15.72 -1.64
C GLY A 27 -22.48 17.24 -1.68
N ALA A 28 -21.86 17.86 -2.68
CA ALA A 28 -22.23 19.13 -3.30
C ALA A 28 -21.75 19.04 -4.75
N ALA A 29 -22.53 19.54 -5.72
CA ALA A 29 -22.07 19.58 -7.12
C ALA A 29 -20.68 20.26 -7.15
N ALA A 30 -19.64 19.53 -7.58
CA ALA A 30 -18.27 20.02 -7.52
C ALA A 30 -18.17 21.34 -8.29
N ALA A 31 -17.69 22.39 -7.61
CA ALA A 31 -17.53 23.70 -8.23
C ALA A 31 -16.62 23.56 -9.47
N PRO A 32 -16.95 24.24 -10.58
CA PRO A 32 -16.13 24.17 -11.78
C PRO A 32 -14.71 24.63 -11.47
N LEU A 33 -13.72 23.83 -11.85
CA LEU A 33 -12.30 24.09 -11.58
C LEU A 33 -11.65 24.61 -12.87
N SER A 34 -11.01 25.77 -12.78
CA SER A 34 -10.22 26.38 -13.84
C SER A 34 -8.76 26.00 -13.69
N LEU A 35 -8.24 25.28 -14.68
CA LEU A 35 -6.88 24.79 -14.72
C LEU A 35 -6.10 25.47 -15.86
N VAL A 36 -4.86 25.84 -15.59
CA VAL A 36 -3.94 26.32 -16.62
C VAL A 36 -2.67 25.49 -16.62
N VAL A 37 -2.17 25.16 -17.80
CA VAL A 37 -0.91 24.45 -17.97
C VAL A 37 0.11 25.42 -18.55
N TYR A 38 1.27 25.53 -17.92
CA TYR A 38 2.36 26.37 -18.42
C TYR A 38 2.75 25.94 -19.85
N ASP A 39 2.75 26.91 -20.76
CA ASP A 39 3.11 26.73 -22.17
C ASP A 39 4.10 27.82 -22.60
N GLY A 40 5.38 27.52 -22.44
CA GLY A 40 6.47 28.43 -22.76
C GLY A 40 7.79 27.70 -22.89
N PRO A 41 8.90 28.44 -23.06
CA PRO A 41 10.24 27.84 -23.08
C PRO A 41 10.45 26.91 -21.88
N GLY A 42 11.08 25.76 -22.12
CA GLY A 42 11.30 24.73 -21.11
C GLY A 42 10.10 23.83 -20.81
N ALA A 43 8.92 24.05 -21.41
CA ALA A 43 7.80 23.12 -21.29
C ALA A 43 7.98 21.91 -22.22
N GLY A 44 7.52 20.75 -21.76
CA GLY A 44 7.30 19.55 -22.56
C GLY A 44 6.03 19.67 -23.41
N ALA A 45 5.12 18.70 -23.32
CA ALA A 45 3.86 18.69 -24.08
C ALA A 45 2.69 19.13 -23.19
N PRO A 46 2.31 20.44 -23.14
CA PRO A 46 1.24 20.94 -22.27
C PRO A 46 -0.18 20.58 -22.74
N LEU A 47 -0.42 20.48 -24.05
CA LEU A 47 -1.76 20.23 -24.60
C LEU A 47 -2.36 18.85 -24.23
N PRO A 48 -1.60 17.74 -24.22
CA PRO A 48 -2.10 16.46 -23.71
C PRO A 48 -2.59 16.54 -22.25
N ILE A 49 -1.90 17.30 -21.40
CA ILE A 49 -2.26 17.48 -19.98
C ILE A 49 -3.59 18.25 -19.86
N VAL A 50 -3.77 19.30 -20.67
CA VAL A 50 -5.04 20.04 -20.74
C VAL A 50 -6.18 19.11 -21.17
N ALA A 51 -6.01 18.40 -22.28
CA ALA A 51 -7.04 17.53 -22.83
C ALA A 51 -7.45 16.46 -21.81
N TRP A 52 -6.47 15.85 -21.17
CA TRP A 52 -6.73 14.80 -20.19
C TRP A 52 -7.43 15.32 -18.94
N ALA A 53 -7.03 16.46 -18.37
CA ALA A 53 -7.74 17.04 -17.23
C ALA A 53 -9.23 17.31 -17.56
N GLN A 54 -9.52 17.73 -18.80
CA GLN A 54 -10.89 17.99 -19.25
C GLN A 54 -11.69 16.72 -19.56
N GLU A 55 -11.03 15.65 -20.02
CA GLU A 55 -11.66 14.37 -20.32
C GLU A 55 -11.89 13.52 -19.05
N GLY A 56 -10.95 13.60 -18.10
CA GLY A 56 -10.92 12.75 -16.91
C GLY A 56 -11.63 13.32 -15.68
N LEU A 57 -11.90 14.62 -15.62
CA LEU A 57 -12.55 15.26 -14.48
C LEU A 57 -13.84 15.98 -14.87
N GLU A 58 -14.90 15.73 -14.10
CA GLU A 58 -16.15 16.46 -14.25
C GLU A 58 -15.97 17.94 -13.87
N HIS A 59 -16.62 18.82 -14.63
CA HIS A 59 -16.61 20.27 -14.37
C HIS A 59 -15.20 20.87 -14.30
N VAL A 60 -14.27 20.45 -15.17
CA VAL A 60 -12.95 21.07 -15.31
C VAL A 60 -12.84 21.78 -16.65
N SER A 61 -12.31 23.00 -16.62
CA SER A 61 -11.94 23.76 -17.83
C SER A 61 -10.44 24.00 -17.81
N GLY A 62 -9.76 23.69 -18.91
CA GLY A 62 -8.31 23.76 -19.01
C GLY A 62 -7.86 24.61 -20.19
N ARG A 63 -6.71 25.28 -20.07
CA ARG A 63 -6.02 25.87 -21.21
C ARG A 63 -4.51 25.94 -21.01
N ALA A 64 -3.77 26.02 -22.11
CA ALA A 64 -2.37 26.43 -22.09
C ALA A 64 -2.27 27.93 -21.74
N MET A 65 -1.19 28.34 -21.05
CA MET A 65 -0.93 29.72 -20.69
C MET A 65 0.56 30.05 -20.82
N ALA A 66 0.87 31.10 -21.58
CA ALA A 66 2.23 31.60 -21.75
C ALA A 66 2.74 32.37 -20.52
N PRO A 67 4.06 32.39 -20.26
CA PRO A 67 4.65 33.12 -19.13
C PRO A 67 4.29 34.62 -19.11
N GLY A 68 4.23 35.25 -20.29
CA GLY A 68 3.82 36.66 -20.40
C GLY A 68 2.37 36.91 -19.97
N GLU A 69 1.47 35.94 -20.16
CA GLU A 69 0.09 36.02 -19.66
C GLU A 69 0.04 35.88 -18.13
N MET A 70 0.85 34.99 -17.55
CA MET A 70 0.96 34.83 -16.10
C MET A 70 1.41 36.14 -15.43
N ALA A 71 2.47 36.76 -15.97
CA ALA A 71 2.98 38.05 -15.51
C ALA A 71 1.94 39.18 -15.64
N ALA A 72 1.06 39.11 -16.64
CA ALA A 72 0.00 40.08 -16.88
C ALA A 72 -1.29 39.84 -16.05
N GLY A 73 -1.25 38.97 -15.03
CA GLY A 73 -2.38 38.68 -14.16
C GLY A 73 -3.34 37.61 -14.70
N GLY A 74 -2.89 36.76 -15.62
CA GLY A 74 -3.68 35.67 -16.21
C GLY A 74 -4.13 34.59 -15.22
N LEU A 75 -3.53 34.54 -14.03
CA LEU A 75 -3.88 33.60 -12.95
C LEU A 75 -5.11 34.04 -12.13
N ASN A 76 -5.65 35.24 -12.38
CA ASN A 76 -6.87 35.69 -11.70
C ASN A 76 -8.07 34.81 -12.09
N GLY A 77 -8.70 34.19 -11.09
CA GLY A 77 -9.84 33.27 -11.30
C GLY A 77 -9.45 31.88 -11.79
N VAL A 78 -8.15 31.55 -11.78
CA VAL A 78 -7.65 30.19 -11.94
C VAL A 78 -7.67 29.49 -10.58
N ASP A 79 -7.89 28.18 -10.56
CA ASP A 79 -7.85 27.36 -9.34
C ASP A 79 -6.56 26.54 -9.26
N VAL A 80 -6.06 26.05 -10.41
CA VAL A 80 -4.88 25.18 -10.48
C VAL A 80 -3.93 25.59 -11.60
N VAL A 81 -2.64 25.70 -11.29
CA VAL A 81 -1.55 25.80 -12.27
C VAL A 81 -0.76 24.50 -12.34
N VAL A 82 -0.52 23.99 -13.54
CA VAL A 82 0.31 22.80 -13.78
C VAL A 82 1.56 23.20 -14.54
N PHE A 83 2.72 22.82 -14.00
CA PHE A 83 4.01 22.91 -14.67
C PHE A 83 4.43 21.51 -15.17
N PRO A 84 4.50 21.31 -16.51
CA PRO A 84 4.83 20.00 -17.07
C PRO A 84 6.32 19.67 -16.93
N GLY A 85 6.69 18.45 -17.36
CA GLY A 85 8.08 18.08 -17.59
C GLY A 85 8.79 19.00 -18.60
N GLY A 86 10.09 18.81 -18.78
CA GLY A 86 10.93 19.65 -19.66
C GLY A 86 12.20 20.11 -18.95
N MET A 87 12.48 21.42 -18.95
CA MET A 87 13.68 22.00 -18.34
C MET A 87 13.32 23.11 -17.36
N ALA A 88 13.47 22.83 -16.06
CA ALA A 88 13.03 23.71 -14.98
C ALA A 88 13.67 25.10 -15.01
N SER A 89 14.98 25.19 -15.26
CA SER A 89 15.69 26.46 -15.38
C SER A 89 15.16 27.33 -16.53
N ALA A 90 14.86 26.71 -17.68
CA ALA A 90 14.28 27.43 -18.82
C ALA A 90 12.84 27.91 -18.53
N GLN A 91 12.05 27.13 -17.77
CA GLN A 91 10.72 27.57 -17.30
C GLN A 91 10.86 28.76 -16.33
N TYR A 92 11.78 28.68 -15.38
CA TYR A 92 12.08 29.74 -14.41
C TYR A 92 12.51 31.05 -15.08
N ASP A 93 13.42 30.96 -16.06
CA ASP A 93 13.92 32.11 -16.81
C ASP A 93 12.81 32.75 -17.65
N ALA A 94 12.00 31.93 -18.33
CA ALA A 94 10.95 32.40 -19.20
C ALA A 94 9.79 33.09 -18.45
N LEU A 95 9.50 32.67 -17.22
CA LEU A 95 8.55 33.37 -16.35
C LEU A 95 8.97 34.82 -16.06
N GLY A 96 10.29 35.08 -16.03
CA GLY A 96 10.81 36.37 -15.57
C GLY A 96 10.43 36.68 -14.12
N GLU A 97 10.86 37.84 -13.62
CA GLU A 97 10.59 38.22 -12.22
C GLU A 97 9.09 38.34 -11.92
N ASP A 98 8.34 39.01 -12.79
CA ASP A 98 6.90 39.24 -12.60
C ASP A 98 6.08 37.94 -12.70
N GLY A 99 6.41 37.03 -13.62
CA GLY A 99 5.70 35.75 -13.75
C GLY A 99 5.97 34.83 -12.57
N ARG A 100 7.22 34.77 -12.09
CA ARG A 100 7.56 34.01 -10.87
C ARG A 100 6.81 34.54 -9.66
N ARG A 101 6.81 35.87 -9.46
CA ARG A 101 6.06 36.50 -8.37
C ARG A 101 4.56 36.18 -8.48
N ALA A 102 3.99 36.26 -9.68
CA ALA A 102 2.58 35.95 -9.91
C ALA A 102 2.22 34.50 -9.52
N VAL A 103 3.07 33.52 -9.85
CA VAL A 103 2.85 32.11 -9.46
C VAL A 103 2.96 31.93 -7.94
N VAL A 104 3.98 32.51 -7.30
CA VAL A 104 4.15 32.42 -5.84
C VAL A 104 2.98 33.06 -5.10
N GLU A 105 2.56 34.26 -5.51
CA GLU A 105 1.41 34.95 -4.92
C GLU A 105 0.10 34.19 -5.15
N PHE A 106 -0.08 33.60 -6.33
CA PHE A 106 -1.24 32.75 -6.64
C PHE A 106 -1.36 31.57 -5.68
N VAL A 107 -0.28 30.81 -5.48
CA VAL A 107 -0.28 29.67 -4.56
C VAL A 107 -0.48 30.14 -3.12
N ALA A 108 0.24 31.20 -2.69
CA ALA A 108 0.11 31.75 -1.35
C ALA A 108 -1.34 32.17 -1.02
N ALA A 109 -2.09 32.65 -2.02
CA ALA A 109 -3.48 33.09 -1.89
C ALA A 109 -4.52 31.94 -1.88
N GLY A 110 -4.11 30.68 -2.09
CA GLY A 110 -5.01 29.52 -2.08
C GLY A 110 -5.03 28.72 -3.38
N GLY A 111 -4.30 29.14 -4.41
CA GLY A 111 -4.18 28.42 -5.66
C GLY A 111 -3.46 27.08 -5.50
N GLY A 112 -3.83 26.11 -6.35
CA GLY A 112 -3.18 24.80 -6.42
C GLY A 112 -2.02 24.77 -7.41
N TYR A 113 -0.90 24.14 -7.04
CA TYR A 113 0.26 23.91 -7.92
C TYR A 113 0.50 22.42 -8.12
N VAL A 114 0.58 21.97 -9.38
CA VAL A 114 1.07 20.62 -9.74
C VAL A 114 2.37 20.73 -10.52
N GLY A 115 3.43 20.11 -10.02
CA GLY A 115 4.73 20.03 -10.70
C GLY A 115 5.03 18.60 -11.15
N LEU A 116 5.33 18.41 -12.45
CA LEU A 116 5.70 17.12 -13.03
C LEU A 116 7.14 17.18 -13.52
N CYS A 117 8.02 16.31 -13.04
CA CYS A 117 9.44 16.27 -13.43
C CYS A 117 10.13 17.64 -13.32
N ALA A 118 10.32 18.38 -14.41
CA ALA A 118 10.86 19.74 -14.39
C ALA A 118 10.02 20.71 -13.53
N GLY A 119 8.68 20.63 -13.62
CA GLY A 119 7.80 21.41 -12.76
C GLY A 119 7.91 21.03 -11.28
N ALA A 120 8.35 19.80 -10.98
CA ALA A 120 8.62 19.36 -9.61
C ALA A 120 9.94 19.93 -9.07
N TYR A 121 10.99 19.99 -9.90
CA TYR A 121 12.21 20.75 -9.55
C TYR A 121 11.88 22.22 -9.28
N LEU A 122 11.06 22.84 -10.14
CA LEU A 122 10.71 24.25 -10.04
C LEU A 122 9.97 24.59 -8.72
N ALA A 123 9.27 23.61 -8.11
CA ALA A 123 8.57 23.81 -6.84
C ALA A 123 9.49 23.81 -5.61
N ALA A 124 10.65 23.17 -5.69
CA ALA A 124 11.55 22.97 -4.56
C ALA A 124 12.17 24.29 -4.06
N ALA A 125 12.56 24.29 -2.78
CA ALA A 125 13.26 25.40 -2.12
C ALA A 125 14.75 25.45 -2.51
N PRO A 126 15.45 26.57 -2.26
CA PRO A 126 16.90 26.69 -2.45
C PRO A 126 17.68 25.50 -1.87
N PRO A 127 18.85 25.12 -2.44
CA PRO A 127 19.83 26.00 -3.07
C PRO A 127 19.72 26.18 -4.60
N TYR A 128 18.64 25.76 -5.25
CA TYR A 128 18.40 26.04 -6.66
C TYR A 128 18.27 27.55 -6.91
N GLU A 129 19.17 28.16 -7.68
CA GLU A 129 19.03 29.57 -8.13
C GLU A 129 17.74 29.81 -8.94
N TRP A 130 17.11 28.72 -9.41
CA TRP A 130 15.96 28.70 -10.32
C TRP A 130 14.74 27.93 -9.78
N GLY A 131 14.55 27.89 -8.45
CA GLY A 131 13.34 27.36 -7.79
C GLY A 131 12.35 28.46 -7.37
N LEU A 132 11.06 28.15 -7.34
CA LEU A 132 10.01 29.06 -6.83
C LEU A 132 9.89 29.02 -5.30
N GLY A 133 10.45 28.00 -4.63
CA GLY A 133 10.36 27.85 -3.17
C GLY A 133 8.93 27.67 -2.68
N LEU A 134 8.18 26.76 -3.30
CA LEU A 134 6.80 26.45 -2.93
C LEU A 134 6.69 25.22 -2.02
N LEU A 135 7.76 24.45 -1.87
CA LEU A 135 7.80 23.22 -1.10
C LEU A 135 9.06 23.17 -0.25
N ASP A 136 8.96 22.74 1.01
CA ASP A 136 10.12 22.48 1.89
C ASP A 136 10.88 21.22 1.47
N ALA A 137 11.40 21.23 0.26
CA ALA A 137 12.15 20.13 -0.32
C ALA A 137 13.51 20.63 -0.81
N SER A 138 14.56 19.98 -0.34
CA SER A 138 15.85 19.94 -1.02
C SER A 138 15.82 18.81 -2.05
N ILE A 139 16.76 18.85 -3.00
CA ILE A 139 16.88 17.79 -4.00
C ILE A 139 18.27 17.17 -3.86
N VAL A 140 18.27 15.86 -3.68
CA VAL A 140 19.45 15.05 -3.46
C VAL A 140 20.20 14.88 -4.77
N ASP A 141 21.53 14.87 -4.67
CA ASP A 141 22.40 14.43 -5.76
C ASP A 141 22.21 15.24 -7.05
N HIS A 142 22.20 16.56 -6.88
CA HIS A 142 21.94 17.54 -7.92
C HIS A 142 22.89 17.48 -9.12
N ASP A 143 24.18 17.18 -8.89
CA ASP A 143 25.19 17.08 -9.94
C ASP A 143 24.86 15.98 -10.96
N HIS A 144 24.12 14.96 -10.53
CA HIS A 144 23.69 13.83 -11.34
C HIS A 144 22.20 13.90 -11.68
N TRP A 145 21.68 15.09 -12.02
CA TRP A 145 20.29 15.26 -12.44
C TRP A 145 19.93 14.39 -13.66
N ALA A 146 20.87 14.20 -14.60
CA ALA A 146 20.72 13.38 -15.79
C ALA A 146 20.95 11.87 -15.49
N ARG A 147 20.32 11.36 -14.43
CA ARG A 147 20.52 9.97 -13.95
C ARG A 147 19.83 8.90 -14.80
N GLY A 148 18.98 9.27 -15.74
CA GLY A 148 18.47 8.39 -16.77
C GLY A 148 16.97 8.47 -17.02
N ILE A 149 16.56 7.75 -18.08
CA ILE A 149 15.18 7.65 -18.56
C ILE A 149 14.79 6.17 -18.57
N GLY A 150 13.72 5.82 -17.87
CA GLY A 150 13.25 4.45 -17.81
C GLY A 150 12.10 4.21 -16.84
N GLU A 151 11.75 2.94 -16.68
CA GLU A 151 10.77 2.50 -15.69
C GLU A 151 11.47 2.22 -14.36
N VAL A 152 10.91 2.76 -13.28
CA VAL A 152 11.26 2.41 -11.90
C VAL A 152 10.03 1.90 -11.17
N GLU A 153 10.25 1.24 -10.04
CA GLU A 153 9.17 0.81 -9.16
C GLU A 153 8.99 1.84 -8.04
N ILE A 154 7.75 2.24 -7.77
CA ILE A 154 7.38 3.03 -6.59
C ILE A 154 6.44 2.25 -5.67
N GLU A 155 6.35 2.66 -4.41
CA GLU A 155 5.37 2.15 -3.46
C GLU A 155 4.67 3.33 -2.78
N LEU A 156 3.34 3.29 -2.71
CA LEU A 156 2.55 4.35 -2.10
C LEU A 156 2.66 4.36 -0.57
N SER A 157 2.72 5.56 0.00
CA SER A 157 2.52 5.79 1.44
C SER A 157 1.05 5.61 1.81
N PRO A 158 0.68 5.43 3.09
CA PRO A 158 -0.72 5.38 3.50
C PRO A 158 -1.55 6.59 3.02
N LEU A 159 -0.94 7.78 3.00
CA LEU A 159 -1.56 8.99 2.45
C LEU A 159 -1.74 8.90 0.93
N GLY A 160 -0.71 8.46 0.19
CA GLY A 160 -0.81 8.23 -1.25
C GLY A 160 -1.84 7.16 -1.60
N GLN A 161 -1.92 6.07 -0.83
CA GLN A 161 -2.94 5.03 -1.02
C GLN A 161 -4.36 5.60 -0.86
N GLY A 162 -4.57 6.50 0.12
CA GLY A 162 -5.87 7.12 0.34
C GLY A 162 -6.23 8.14 -0.74
N LEU A 163 -5.26 8.93 -1.19
CA LEU A 163 -5.46 9.89 -2.27
C LEU A 163 -5.70 9.21 -3.63
N PHE A 164 -4.92 8.18 -3.94
CA PHE A 164 -4.94 7.53 -5.25
C PHE A 164 -5.90 6.33 -5.34
N GLY A 165 -6.45 5.88 -4.21
CA GLY A 165 -7.35 4.72 -4.17
C GLY A 165 -6.67 3.40 -4.50
N TRP A 166 -5.36 3.31 -4.31
CA TRP A 166 -4.55 2.12 -4.61
C TRP A 166 -3.95 1.54 -3.33
N SER A 167 -4.19 0.26 -3.06
CA SER A 167 -3.68 -0.43 -1.85
C SER A 167 -2.80 -1.64 -2.18
N GLY A 168 -2.34 -1.76 -3.43
CA GLY A 168 -1.47 -2.84 -3.90
C GLY A 168 0.00 -2.61 -3.58
N GLY A 169 0.86 -3.54 -4.00
CA GLY A 169 2.32 -3.49 -3.82
C GLY A 169 3.01 -2.44 -4.71
N ARG A 170 4.13 -2.82 -5.33
CA ARG A 170 4.93 -1.90 -6.15
C ARG A 170 4.21 -1.57 -7.47
N LEU A 171 4.41 -0.35 -7.93
CA LEU A 171 3.84 0.22 -9.16
C LEU A 171 4.96 0.55 -10.13
N ALA A 172 4.78 0.21 -11.40
CA ALA A 172 5.63 0.71 -12.48
C ALA A 172 5.42 2.22 -12.62
N TYR A 173 6.52 2.97 -12.74
CA TYR A 173 6.53 4.42 -12.76
C TYR A 173 7.58 4.92 -13.73
N ARG A 174 7.14 5.67 -14.74
CA ARG A 174 8.02 6.25 -15.74
C ARG A 174 8.80 7.42 -15.14
N TYR A 175 10.12 7.32 -15.16
CA TYR A 175 11.03 8.30 -14.64
C TYR A 175 11.88 8.89 -15.77
N GLU A 176 11.99 10.21 -15.84
CA GLU A 176 12.78 10.92 -16.85
C GLU A 176 13.59 12.06 -16.22
N ASN A 177 14.67 11.73 -15.49
CA ASN A 177 15.56 12.71 -14.82
C ASN A 177 14.90 13.60 -13.74
N GLY A 178 13.77 13.15 -13.18
CA GLY A 178 13.03 13.83 -12.11
C GLY A 178 13.81 14.09 -10.82
N PRO A 179 13.34 15.01 -9.95
CA PRO A 179 14.00 15.28 -8.68
C PRO A 179 13.97 14.08 -7.74
N VAL A 180 15.00 13.94 -6.91
CA VAL A 180 15.04 13.04 -5.75
C VAL A 180 14.87 13.91 -4.52
N PHE A 181 13.70 13.89 -3.89
CA PHE A 181 13.39 14.82 -2.80
C PHE A 181 14.10 14.43 -1.49
N ALA A 182 14.43 15.44 -0.71
CA ALA A 182 14.75 15.34 0.71
C ALA A 182 14.18 16.55 1.46
N PRO A 183 14.03 16.50 2.79
CA PRO A 183 13.57 17.65 3.57
C PRO A 183 14.48 18.88 3.34
N GLY A 184 13.89 20.08 3.23
CA GLY A 184 14.64 21.34 3.12
C GLY A 184 15.12 21.84 4.48
N GLY A 185 14.23 21.82 5.49
CA GLY A 185 14.57 21.94 6.90
C GLY A 185 14.93 23.35 7.39
N ASP A 186 14.54 24.41 6.66
CA ASP A 186 14.70 25.80 7.11
C ASP A 186 13.54 26.29 8.01
N GLY A 187 12.41 25.59 7.99
CA GLY A 187 11.22 25.84 8.81
C GLY A 187 10.35 27.03 8.37
N GLU A 188 10.62 27.65 7.21
CA GLU A 188 9.80 28.75 6.67
C GLU A 188 8.56 28.23 5.93
N ILE A 189 8.70 27.08 5.26
CA ILE A 189 7.63 26.38 4.57
C ILE A 189 7.30 25.11 5.38
N PRO A 190 6.01 24.75 5.58
CA PRO A 190 5.66 23.49 6.22
C PRO A 190 6.26 22.28 5.50
N ASP A 191 6.77 21.32 6.27
CA ASP A 191 7.25 20.03 5.78
C ASP A 191 6.21 19.38 4.84
N TYR A 192 6.70 18.77 3.76
CA TYR A 192 5.83 18.02 2.86
C TYR A 192 5.46 16.65 3.45
N GLU A 193 4.31 16.14 3.02
CA GLU A 193 3.87 14.77 3.22
C GLU A 193 4.32 13.91 2.04
N GLU A 194 4.85 12.73 2.34
CA GLU A 194 5.30 11.76 1.35
C GLU A 194 4.10 10.95 0.83
N LEU A 195 3.89 10.92 -0.49
CA LEU A 195 2.79 10.15 -1.11
C LEU A 195 3.27 8.83 -1.72
N ALA A 196 4.52 8.76 -2.18
CA ALA A 196 5.12 7.56 -2.71
C ALA A 196 6.64 7.57 -2.50
N TRP A 197 7.24 6.39 -2.44
CA TRP A 197 8.68 6.20 -2.37
C TRP A 197 9.19 5.41 -3.56
N PHE A 198 10.38 5.76 -4.06
CA PHE A 198 11.12 4.93 -5.00
C PHE A 198 11.56 3.62 -4.33
N ARG A 199 11.43 2.51 -5.06
CA ARG A 199 11.86 1.16 -4.64
C ARG A 199 12.89 0.53 -5.56
N THR A 200 13.04 1.08 -6.75
CA THR A 200 14.20 0.88 -7.61
C THR A 200 14.72 2.24 -8.04
N GLY A 201 15.95 2.28 -8.54
CA GLY A 201 16.56 3.50 -9.06
C GLY A 201 17.21 3.29 -10.42
N LEU A 202 17.50 4.39 -11.08
CA LEU A 202 18.23 4.46 -12.33
C LEU A 202 19.56 5.18 -12.11
N GLY A 203 20.57 4.76 -12.86
CA GLY A 203 21.90 5.34 -12.86
C GLY A 203 22.50 5.26 -14.26
N GLU A 204 22.51 6.37 -14.97
CA GLU A 204 23.29 6.60 -16.18
C GLU A 204 24.58 7.35 -15.84
N GLY A 205 25.67 7.05 -16.56
CA GLY A 205 26.98 7.62 -16.26
C GLY A 205 27.53 7.15 -14.92
N ASP A 206 27.86 8.09 -14.04
CA ASP A 206 28.38 7.88 -12.68
C ASP A 206 27.32 8.06 -11.58
N ALA A 207 26.05 8.28 -11.95
CA ALA A 207 24.93 8.36 -11.01
C ALA A 207 24.68 7.01 -10.31
N ASP A 208 24.70 6.99 -8.98
CA ASP A 208 24.41 5.79 -8.20
C ASP A 208 22.88 5.56 -8.10
N PRO A 209 22.33 4.45 -8.64
CA PRO A 209 20.90 4.16 -8.56
C PRO A 209 20.39 3.98 -7.13
N LEU A 210 21.26 3.64 -6.16
CA LEU A 210 20.86 3.48 -4.77
C LEU A 210 20.45 4.80 -4.11
N VAL A 211 20.89 5.95 -4.64
CA VAL A 211 20.50 7.28 -4.13
C VAL A 211 19.00 7.51 -4.23
N MET A 212 18.34 6.93 -5.24
CA MET A 212 16.89 7.06 -5.39
C MET A 212 16.14 6.18 -4.40
N VAL A 213 16.67 5.00 -4.05
CA VAL A 213 15.92 3.99 -3.31
C VAL A 213 15.53 4.51 -1.93
N ASP A 214 14.27 4.29 -1.56
CA ASP A 214 13.64 4.74 -0.31
C ASP A 214 13.49 6.26 -0.14
N THR A 215 13.78 7.05 -1.18
CA THR A 215 13.47 8.48 -1.20
C THR A 215 12.06 8.76 -1.73
N PRO A 216 11.47 9.93 -1.43
CA PRO A 216 10.15 10.29 -1.95
C PRO A 216 10.15 10.45 -3.47
N ALA A 217 9.14 9.86 -4.12
CA ALA A 217 8.87 9.97 -5.56
C ALA A 217 7.71 10.93 -5.86
N MET A 218 6.81 11.11 -4.90
CA MET A 218 5.67 12.02 -4.97
C MET A 218 5.48 12.63 -3.59
N VAL A 219 5.27 13.95 -3.54
CA VAL A 219 5.17 14.72 -2.31
C VAL A 219 4.06 15.76 -2.40
N ALA A 220 3.42 16.04 -1.27
CA ALA A 220 2.35 17.00 -1.14
C ALA A 220 2.62 17.94 0.02
N GLY A 221 2.56 19.26 -0.20
CA GLY A 221 2.80 20.27 0.82
C GLY A 221 1.83 21.44 0.74
N ARG A 222 2.06 22.42 1.61
CA ARG A 222 1.28 23.66 1.67
C ARG A 222 2.20 24.87 1.56
N PHE A 223 1.71 25.90 0.90
CA PHE A 223 2.40 27.18 0.80
C PHE A 223 1.38 28.31 0.93
N GLY A 224 1.49 29.12 1.99
CA GLY A 224 0.42 30.04 2.39
C GLY A 224 -0.90 29.31 2.58
N ALA A 225 -1.96 29.76 1.90
CA ALA A 225 -3.26 29.10 1.89
C ALA A 225 -3.38 27.99 0.82
N GLY A 226 -2.43 27.89 -0.11
CA GLY A 226 -2.47 26.96 -1.24
C GLY A 226 -1.94 25.57 -0.94
N ARG A 227 -1.98 24.74 -1.98
CA ARG A 227 -1.55 23.33 -1.97
C ARG A 227 -0.59 23.08 -3.12
N VAL A 228 0.45 22.31 -2.86
CA VAL A 228 1.53 22.03 -3.81
C VAL A 228 1.72 20.53 -3.88
N LEU A 229 1.61 19.94 -5.06
CA LEU A 229 1.92 18.54 -5.30
C LEU A 229 3.02 18.42 -6.35
N ALA A 230 4.08 17.70 -6.02
CA ALA A 230 5.21 17.49 -6.91
C ALA A 230 5.43 15.99 -7.15
N SER A 231 5.55 15.60 -8.41
CA SER A 231 5.79 14.23 -8.87
C SER A 231 7.13 14.17 -9.60
N SER A 232 8.05 13.31 -9.14
CA SER A 232 9.39 13.23 -9.71
C SER A 232 9.36 12.77 -11.17
N GLY A 233 8.63 11.71 -11.46
CA GLY A 233 8.38 11.16 -12.79
C GLY A 233 6.98 11.46 -13.30
N HIS A 234 6.57 10.64 -14.28
CA HIS A 234 5.42 10.85 -15.13
C HIS A 234 4.35 9.78 -14.89
N ALA A 235 3.55 9.94 -13.84
CA ALA A 235 2.40 9.05 -13.61
C ALA A 235 1.42 9.13 -14.79
N GLU A 236 1.34 10.31 -15.41
CA GLU A 236 0.55 10.57 -16.60
C GLU A 236 0.96 9.69 -17.80
N TRP A 237 2.17 9.15 -17.82
CA TRP A 237 2.68 8.29 -18.89
C TRP A 237 3.06 6.89 -18.41
N SER A 238 2.51 6.47 -17.26
CA SER A 238 2.78 5.17 -16.64
C SER A 238 1.54 4.29 -16.71
N GLU A 239 1.68 3.12 -17.35
CA GLU A 239 0.57 2.19 -17.55
C GLU A 239 -0.05 1.73 -16.22
N GLY A 240 -1.37 1.91 -16.08
CA GLY A 240 -2.16 1.48 -14.92
C GLY A 240 -2.24 2.46 -13.75
N ILE A 241 -1.56 3.61 -13.82
CA ILE A 241 -1.60 4.67 -12.78
C ILE A 241 -1.79 6.08 -13.36
N GLU A 242 -2.22 6.15 -14.62
CA GLU A 242 -2.46 7.37 -15.37
C GLU A 242 -3.34 8.36 -14.57
N ASP A 243 -4.40 7.85 -13.96
CA ASP A 243 -5.38 8.63 -13.21
C ASP A 243 -4.83 9.32 -11.94
N PHE A 244 -3.60 9.01 -11.51
CA PHE A 244 -2.98 9.72 -10.39
C PHE A 244 -2.86 11.21 -10.70
N PHE A 245 -2.58 11.58 -11.95
CA PHE A 245 -2.55 12.98 -12.37
C PHE A 245 -3.87 13.72 -12.08
N LEU A 246 -5.00 13.06 -12.34
CA LEU A 246 -6.32 13.63 -12.06
C LEU A 246 -6.52 13.86 -10.55
N ARG A 247 -6.04 12.93 -9.72
CA ARG A 247 -6.04 13.07 -8.25
C ARG A 247 -5.13 14.19 -7.77
N TYR A 248 -4.03 14.48 -8.48
CA TYR A 248 -3.21 15.64 -8.17
C TYR A 248 -4.03 16.93 -8.28
N VAL A 249 -4.71 17.09 -9.43
CA VAL A 249 -5.53 18.26 -9.74
C VAL A 249 -6.69 18.42 -8.75
N GLU A 250 -7.41 17.33 -8.43
CA GLU A 250 -8.50 17.36 -7.46
C GLU A 250 -8.02 17.76 -6.06
N TRP A 251 -6.88 17.24 -5.61
CA TRP A 251 -6.38 17.55 -4.28
C TRP A 251 -5.89 18.98 -4.16
N VAL A 252 -5.08 19.46 -5.12
CA VAL A 252 -4.57 20.85 -5.06
C VAL A 252 -5.69 21.86 -5.29
N GLY A 253 -6.71 21.50 -6.08
CA GLY A 253 -7.92 22.30 -6.27
C GLY A 253 -8.95 22.19 -5.15
N GLY A 254 -8.64 21.49 -4.05
CA GLY A 254 -9.49 21.44 -2.85
C GLY A 254 -10.78 20.62 -2.99
N ARG A 255 -10.87 19.74 -4.00
CA ARG A 255 -12.03 18.84 -4.19
C ARG A 255 -11.94 17.59 -3.30
N VAL A 256 -10.73 17.18 -2.94
CA VAL A 256 -10.47 16.06 -2.03
C VAL A 256 -9.48 16.47 -0.94
N GLU A 257 -9.56 15.82 0.22
CA GLU A 257 -8.59 15.98 1.30
C GLU A 257 -7.59 14.82 1.33
N LEU A 258 -6.40 15.08 1.86
CA LEU A 258 -5.46 14.00 2.20
C LEU A 258 -6.02 13.24 3.41
N ALA A 259 -6.48 12.03 3.17
CA ALA A 259 -6.82 11.08 4.21
C ALA A 259 -6.00 9.81 3.97
N ALA A 260 -5.38 9.26 5.01
CA ALA A 260 -4.72 7.96 4.89
C ALA A 260 -5.76 6.89 4.48
N ALA A 261 -5.41 6.00 3.57
CA ALA A 261 -6.24 4.83 3.28
C ALA A 261 -6.57 4.11 4.60
N ALA A 262 -7.81 3.67 4.76
CA ALA A 262 -8.21 2.87 5.92
C ALA A 262 -7.25 1.68 6.04
N SER A 263 -6.36 1.69 7.04
CA SER A 263 -5.38 0.63 7.17
C SER A 263 -6.12 -0.67 7.43
N SER A 264 -5.80 -1.70 6.65
CA SER A 264 -6.45 -3.00 6.80
C SER A 264 -6.33 -3.48 8.26
N GLY A 265 -7.36 -4.19 8.70
CA GLY A 265 -7.44 -4.99 9.90
C GLY A 265 -6.11 -5.56 10.35
N ALA A 266 -5.81 -5.46 11.64
CA ALA A 266 -4.70 -6.22 12.18
C ALA A 266 -5.02 -7.71 12.03
N LEU A 267 -4.00 -8.52 11.75
CA LEU A 267 -4.10 -9.97 11.88
C LEU A 267 -3.52 -10.39 13.22
N VAL A 268 -4.17 -11.32 13.91
CA VAL A 268 -3.68 -11.89 15.16
C VAL A 268 -3.56 -13.40 14.99
N VAL A 269 -2.35 -13.86 14.68
CA VAL A 269 -2.09 -15.22 14.21
C VAL A 269 -1.40 -16.00 15.32
N ALA A 270 -2.10 -16.96 15.93
CA ALA A 270 -1.66 -17.65 17.14
C ALA A 270 -1.30 -19.12 16.92
N GLY A 271 -0.19 -19.56 17.51
CA GLY A 271 0.37 -20.90 17.29
C GLY A 271 -0.44 -22.05 17.90
N GLY A 272 -1.45 -21.79 18.73
CA GLY A 272 -2.22 -22.84 19.40
C GLY A 272 -1.89 -22.95 20.89
N GLY A 273 -2.34 -24.05 21.50
CA GLY A 273 -2.20 -24.28 22.94
C GLY A 273 -3.01 -23.30 23.78
N SER A 274 -2.58 -23.07 25.02
CA SER A 274 -3.21 -22.11 25.92
C SER A 274 -2.68 -20.70 25.66
N LEU A 275 -3.54 -19.82 25.14
CA LEU A 275 -3.19 -18.41 24.90
C LEU A 275 -3.28 -17.60 26.20
N ARG A 276 -2.42 -16.59 26.35
CA ARG A 276 -2.46 -15.61 27.45
C ARG A 276 -3.55 -14.57 27.20
N ASP A 277 -4.04 -13.94 28.27
CA ASP A 277 -5.07 -12.89 28.19
C ASP A 277 -4.60 -11.68 27.37
N GLU A 278 -3.29 -11.44 27.32
CA GLU A 278 -2.67 -10.42 26.47
C GLU A 278 -3.10 -10.52 25.00
N VAL A 279 -3.26 -11.72 24.43
CA VAL A 279 -3.68 -11.88 23.03
C VAL A 279 -5.08 -11.30 22.80
N TYR A 280 -6.00 -11.55 23.75
CA TYR A 280 -7.36 -11.02 23.70
C TYR A 280 -7.38 -9.51 23.94
N GLY A 281 -6.64 -9.05 24.97
CA GLY A 281 -6.52 -7.63 25.30
C GLY A 281 -5.94 -6.80 24.16
N ARG A 282 -4.86 -7.27 23.52
CA ARG A 282 -4.25 -6.61 22.36
C ARG A 282 -5.20 -6.60 21.17
N SER A 283 -5.90 -7.70 20.90
CA SER A 283 -6.89 -7.76 19.80
C SER A 283 -8.02 -6.74 19.98
N VAL A 284 -8.59 -6.64 21.19
CA VAL A 284 -9.62 -5.63 21.51
C VAL A 284 -9.05 -4.21 21.45
N GLY A 285 -7.83 -4.00 21.94
CA GLY A 285 -7.15 -2.70 21.87
C GLY A 285 -6.93 -2.22 20.44
N LEU A 286 -6.52 -3.13 19.53
CA LEU A 286 -6.34 -2.84 18.10
C LEU A 286 -7.66 -2.48 17.43
N ALA A 287 -8.74 -3.21 17.72
CA ALA A 287 -10.07 -2.91 17.22
C ALA A 287 -10.57 -1.54 17.72
N ARG A 288 -10.44 -1.28 19.03
CA ARG A 288 -10.86 -0.01 19.66
C ARG A 288 -10.05 1.19 19.18
N GLY A 289 -8.76 1.01 18.91
CA GLY A 289 -7.90 2.08 18.37
C GLY A 289 -8.42 2.67 17.05
N ARG A 290 -9.25 1.93 16.32
CA ARG A 290 -9.95 2.40 15.10
C ARG A 290 -11.36 2.92 15.34
N LEU A 291 -11.85 2.80 16.57
CA LEU A 291 -13.21 3.15 16.96
C LEU A 291 -13.18 4.05 18.21
N PRO A 292 -12.88 5.34 18.05
CA PRO A 292 -12.75 6.27 19.19
C PRO A 292 -14.00 6.31 20.09
N GLU A 293 -15.18 6.11 19.51
CA GLU A 293 -16.48 6.08 20.22
C GLU A 293 -17.25 4.76 20.03
N GLY A 294 -16.66 3.77 19.35
CA GLY A 294 -17.33 2.52 19.00
C GLY A 294 -17.10 1.41 20.02
N ALA A 295 -18.09 0.52 20.14
CA ALA A 295 -17.96 -0.71 20.89
C ALA A 295 -17.24 -1.79 20.06
N VAL A 296 -16.58 -2.73 20.72
CA VAL A 296 -15.93 -3.88 20.07
C VAL A 296 -16.79 -5.11 20.24
N ASP A 297 -17.40 -5.59 19.15
CA ASP A 297 -18.06 -6.88 19.09
C ASP A 297 -17.15 -7.93 18.46
N VAL A 298 -17.18 -9.11 19.07
CA VAL A 298 -16.36 -10.25 18.66
C VAL A 298 -17.27 -11.35 18.12
N VAL A 299 -16.94 -11.85 16.94
CA VAL A 299 -17.48 -13.08 16.39
C VAL A 299 -16.44 -14.19 16.48
N VAL A 300 -16.82 -15.31 17.09
CA VAL A 300 -15.99 -16.52 17.20
C VAL A 300 -16.53 -17.58 16.26
N LEU A 301 -15.66 -18.09 15.39
CA LEU A 301 -15.94 -19.04 14.32
C LEU A 301 -15.26 -20.39 14.63
N PRO A 302 -16.00 -21.37 15.20
CA PRO A 302 -15.43 -22.62 15.67
C PRO A 302 -15.42 -23.77 14.63
N GLN A 303 -15.66 -23.47 13.34
CA GLN A 303 -15.89 -24.48 12.28
C GLN A 303 -14.71 -25.43 12.07
N ALA A 304 -13.50 -25.06 12.51
CA ALA A 304 -12.36 -25.97 12.53
C ALA A 304 -12.61 -27.20 13.43
N SER A 305 -13.45 -27.10 14.46
CA SER A 305 -13.70 -28.14 15.46
C SER A 305 -15.01 -28.89 15.23
N ARG A 306 -15.09 -30.13 15.73
CA ARG A 306 -16.35 -30.91 15.82
C ARG A 306 -16.95 -30.92 17.23
N ARG A 307 -16.27 -30.31 18.20
CA ARG A 307 -16.71 -30.30 19.60
C ARG A 307 -17.89 -29.34 19.75
N ALA A 308 -18.95 -29.77 20.42
CA ALA A 308 -20.18 -29.00 20.61
C ALA A 308 -19.95 -27.69 21.39
N GLU A 309 -18.90 -27.66 22.21
CA GLU A 309 -18.51 -26.56 23.07
C GLU A 309 -17.44 -25.64 22.45
N ALA A 310 -16.83 -26.01 21.33
CA ALA A 310 -15.70 -25.26 20.75
C ALA A 310 -15.99 -23.76 20.59
N GLY A 311 -15.05 -22.92 21.00
CA GLY A 311 -15.16 -21.46 20.95
C GLY A 311 -15.92 -20.84 22.13
N ALA A 312 -16.75 -21.60 22.88
CA ALA A 312 -17.46 -21.07 24.04
C ALA A 312 -16.47 -20.67 25.16
N GLU A 313 -15.34 -21.38 25.26
CA GLU A 313 -14.25 -21.09 26.17
C GLU A 313 -13.56 -19.74 25.91
N ALA A 314 -13.67 -19.20 24.70
CA ALA A 314 -13.06 -17.91 24.34
C ALA A 314 -13.95 -16.72 24.76
N VAL A 315 -15.27 -16.90 24.84
CA VAL A 315 -16.25 -15.86 25.16
C VAL A 315 -15.91 -15.10 26.45
N PRO A 316 -15.73 -15.74 27.62
CA PRO A 316 -15.44 -15.00 28.85
C PRO A 316 -14.11 -14.23 28.78
N ARG A 317 -13.14 -14.70 27.98
CA ARG A 317 -11.85 -14.03 27.81
C ARG A 317 -11.97 -12.77 26.96
N TRP A 318 -12.80 -12.81 25.91
CA TRP A 318 -13.12 -11.63 25.10
C TRP A 318 -13.84 -10.54 25.90
N LEU A 319 -14.83 -10.95 26.72
CA LEU A 319 -15.54 -10.02 27.60
C LEU A 319 -14.59 -9.43 28.66
N ALA A 320 -13.75 -10.25 29.28
CA ALA A 320 -12.75 -9.79 30.24
C ALA A 320 -11.70 -8.84 29.62
N ALA A 321 -11.39 -9.03 28.33
CA ALA A 321 -10.54 -8.12 27.56
C ALA A 321 -11.21 -6.79 27.19
N GLY A 322 -12.50 -6.61 27.51
CA GLY A 322 -13.25 -5.38 27.32
C GLY A 322 -14.05 -5.32 26.01
N ALA A 323 -14.29 -6.46 25.34
CA ALA A 323 -15.28 -6.51 24.28
C ALA A 323 -16.70 -6.26 24.84
N ARG A 324 -17.54 -5.55 24.07
CA ARG A 324 -18.96 -5.38 24.41
C ARG A 324 -19.70 -6.70 24.34
N SER A 325 -19.45 -7.45 23.27
CA SER A 325 -20.06 -8.76 23.06
C SER A 325 -19.07 -9.75 22.45
N ALA A 326 -19.29 -11.02 22.71
CA ALA A 326 -18.57 -12.12 22.08
C ALA A 326 -19.55 -13.25 21.75
N ARG A 327 -19.76 -13.49 20.46
CA ARG A 327 -20.77 -14.43 19.96
C ARG A 327 -20.11 -15.58 19.21
N VAL A 328 -20.45 -16.81 19.60
CA VAL A 328 -20.03 -18.01 18.87
C VAL A 328 -21.05 -18.29 17.77
N LEU A 329 -20.64 -18.22 16.50
CA LEU A 329 -21.48 -18.58 15.35
C LEU A 329 -21.12 -20.00 14.92
N ARG A 330 -21.89 -21.00 15.36
CA ARG A 330 -21.62 -22.42 15.07
C ARG A 330 -22.13 -22.85 13.71
N ASP A 331 -23.39 -22.53 13.45
CA ASP A 331 -24.08 -22.83 12.20
C ASP A 331 -24.07 -21.57 11.34
N LEU A 332 -23.30 -21.59 10.26
CA LEU A 332 -23.16 -20.45 9.34
C LEU A 332 -24.30 -20.35 8.32
N SER A 333 -25.20 -21.34 8.27
CA SER A 333 -26.35 -21.36 7.36
C SER A 333 -27.57 -20.62 7.91
N LEU A 334 -27.57 -20.28 9.21
CA LEU A 334 -28.68 -19.57 9.84
C LEU A 334 -28.81 -18.14 9.31
N GLU A 335 -30.07 -17.70 9.16
CA GLU A 335 -30.40 -16.33 8.78
C GLU A 335 -29.81 -15.31 9.77
N GLY A 336 -29.28 -14.20 9.26
CA GLY A 336 -28.65 -13.12 10.05
C GLY A 336 -27.22 -13.40 10.54
N VAL A 337 -26.65 -14.59 10.32
CA VAL A 337 -25.23 -14.87 10.65
C VAL A 337 -24.28 -13.93 9.93
N ARG A 338 -24.56 -13.65 8.65
CA ARG A 338 -23.73 -12.76 7.83
C ARG A 338 -23.71 -11.35 8.40
N ASP A 339 -24.85 -10.83 8.84
CA ASP A 339 -24.97 -9.52 9.47
C ASP A 339 -24.10 -9.43 10.74
N TRP A 340 -24.03 -10.51 11.53
CA TRP A 340 -23.13 -10.57 12.68
C TRP A 340 -21.65 -10.52 12.27
N ILE A 341 -21.26 -11.19 11.19
CA ILE A 341 -19.89 -11.12 10.66
C ILE A 341 -19.61 -9.72 10.08
N GLU A 342 -20.58 -9.12 9.40
CA GLU A 342 -20.51 -7.78 8.82
C GLU A 342 -20.36 -6.69 9.89
N GLY A 343 -21.07 -6.83 11.00
CA GLY A 343 -21.02 -5.89 12.12
C GLY A 343 -19.89 -6.12 13.12
N ALA A 344 -19.07 -7.16 12.96
CA ALA A 344 -18.03 -7.47 13.95
C ALA A 344 -16.75 -6.65 13.77
N GLU A 345 -16.18 -6.21 14.87
CA GLU A 345 -14.87 -5.53 14.93
C GLU A 345 -13.71 -6.51 15.09
N VAL A 346 -14.00 -7.71 15.61
CA VAL A 346 -13.06 -8.82 15.70
C VAL A 346 -13.70 -10.10 15.19
N ILE A 347 -13.06 -10.75 14.22
CA ILE A 347 -13.41 -12.10 13.77
C ILE A 347 -12.32 -13.05 14.25
N TRP A 348 -12.69 -14.08 15.01
CA TRP A 348 -11.74 -15.03 15.60
C TRP A 348 -12.02 -16.48 15.20
N PHE A 349 -11.05 -17.13 14.56
CA PHE A 349 -11.11 -18.54 14.18
C PHE A 349 -10.49 -19.46 15.24
N THR A 350 -11.20 -20.50 15.65
CA THR A 350 -10.67 -21.47 16.63
C THR A 350 -9.77 -22.54 15.99
N GLY A 351 -9.13 -23.35 16.83
CA GLY A 351 -8.33 -24.50 16.39
C GLY A 351 -9.16 -25.70 15.95
N GLY A 352 -8.50 -26.66 15.28
CA GLY A 352 -9.11 -27.88 14.75
C GLY A 352 -8.51 -28.29 13.41
N SER A 353 -9.34 -28.47 12.39
CA SER A 353 -8.93 -28.72 11.00
C SER A 353 -9.09 -27.46 10.16
N GLN A 354 -8.00 -26.98 9.59
CA GLN A 354 -8.00 -25.83 8.69
C GLN A 354 -8.76 -26.09 7.39
N LEU A 355 -8.72 -27.32 6.85
CA LEU A 355 -9.52 -27.71 5.68
C LEU A 355 -11.02 -27.63 5.97
N ARG A 356 -11.46 -28.13 7.14
CA ARG A 356 -12.86 -28.04 7.57
C ARG A 356 -13.33 -26.59 7.72
N LEU A 357 -12.48 -25.75 8.31
CA LEU A 357 -12.76 -24.32 8.45
C LEU A 357 -12.96 -23.66 7.08
N MET A 358 -12.04 -23.91 6.14
CA MET A 358 -12.13 -23.35 4.78
C MET A 358 -13.40 -23.83 4.06
N SER A 359 -13.70 -25.13 4.07
CA SER A 359 -14.91 -25.67 3.44
C SER A 359 -16.19 -25.07 4.02
N ALA A 360 -16.28 -24.95 5.35
CA ALA A 360 -17.47 -24.38 5.99
C ALA A 360 -17.66 -22.88 5.66
N LEU A 361 -16.57 -22.11 5.57
CA LEU A 361 -16.63 -20.71 5.15
C LEU A 361 -16.98 -20.56 3.67
N GLU A 362 -16.52 -21.48 2.83
CA GLU A 362 -16.83 -21.52 1.40
C GLU A 362 -18.31 -21.85 1.16
N GLU A 363 -18.81 -22.92 1.79
CA GLU A 363 -20.21 -23.35 1.73
C GLU A 363 -21.17 -22.24 2.20
N ALA A 364 -20.77 -21.47 3.22
CA ALA A 364 -21.53 -20.33 3.73
C ALA A 364 -21.27 -19.00 2.97
N ASN A 365 -20.48 -19.02 1.90
CA ASN A 365 -20.07 -17.85 1.12
C ASN A 365 -19.48 -16.70 1.99
N CYS A 366 -18.73 -17.06 3.02
CA CYS A 366 -18.15 -16.13 4.01
C CYS A 366 -16.68 -15.78 3.73
N LEU A 367 -15.98 -16.49 2.84
CA LEU A 367 -14.57 -16.22 2.51
C LEU A 367 -14.36 -14.77 2.03
N GLY A 368 -15.16 -14.33 1.05
CA GLY A 368 -15.08 -12.96 0.53
C GLY A 368 -15.47 -11.91 1.56
N LEU A 369 -16.48 -12.20 2.39
CA LEU A 369 -16.93 -11.32 3.45
C LEU A 369 -15.84 -11.06 4.50
N VAL A 370 -15.16 -12.12 4.98
CA VAL A 370 -14.04 -11.97 5.94
C VAL A 370 -12.93 -11.09 5.34
N ARG A 371 -12.59 -11.29 4.06
CA ARG A 371 -11.59 -10.47 3.36
C ARG A 371 -12.00 -9.00 3.28
N VAL A 372 -13.26 -8.73 2.93
CA VAL A 372 -13.81 -7.37 2.87
C VAL A 372 -13.79 -6.72 4.25
N ARG A 373 -14.21 -7.45 5.30
CA ARG A 373 -14.18 -6.95 6.68
C ARG A 373 -12.78 -6.62 7.13
N GLN A 374 -11.82 -7.50 6.86
CA GLN A 374 -10.42 -7.24 7.18
C GLN A 374 -9.90 -6.00 6.45
N ARG A 375 -10.16 -5.84 5.15
CA ARG A 375 -9.79 -4.62 4.42
C ARG A 375 -10.45 -3.36 4.99
N ALA A 376 -11.69 -3.47 5.47
CA ALA A 376 -12.43 -2.39 6.13
C ALA A 376 -11.99 -2.14 7.59
N GLY A 377 -10.86 -2.69 8.05
CA GLY A 377 -10.28 -2.39 9.36
C GLY A 377 -10.63 -3.38 10.48
N CYS A 378 -11.48 -4.38 10.24
CA CYS A 378 -11.82 -5.44 11.20
C CYS A 378 -10.58 -6.25 11.58
N VAL A 379 -10.35 -6.47 12.88
CA VAL A 379 -9.26 -7.36 13.33
C VAL A 379 -9.65 -8.80 13.03
N VAL A 380 -8.81 -9.53 12.31
CA VAL A 380 -9.05 -10.94 12.00
C VAL A 380 -7.96 -11.80 12.61
N GLY A 381 -8.35 -12.68 13.53
CA GLY A 381 -7.41 -13.51 14.28
C GLY A 381 -7.79 -14.97 14.28
N GLY A 382 -6.85 -15.82 14.69
CA GLY A 382 -7.12 -17.24 14.80
C GLY A 382 -5.99 -18.01 15.46
N THR A 383 -6.34 -19.17 16.03
CA THR A 383 -5.40 -20.04 16.73
C THR A 383 -5.32 -21.42 16.08
N SER A 384 -4.12 -22.00 16.00
CA SER A 384 -3.90 -23.32 15.41
C SER A 384 -4.42 -23.36 13.95
N ALA A 385 -5.44 -24.16 13.62
CA ALA A 385 -6.09 -24.14 12.30
C ALA A 385 -6.49 -22.73 11.84
N GLY A 386 -7.00 -21.89 12.75
CA GLY A 386 -7.32 -20.49 12.47
C GLY A 386 -6.12 -19.64 12.08
N ALA A 387 -4.92 -19.97 12.56
CA ALA A 387 -3.69 -19.30 12.14
C ALA A 387 -3.23 -19.76 10.75
N ALA A 388 -3.33 -21.07 10.46
CA ALA A 388 -2.90 -21.63 9.19
C ALA A 388 -3.72 -21.10 7.99
N VAL A 389 -5.02 -20.81 8.18
CA VAL A 389 -5.86 -20.27 7.10
C VAL A 389 -5.54 -18.82 6.74
N MET A 390 -4.71 -18.10 7.51
CA MET A 390 -4.45 -16.68 7.27
C MET A 390 -3.65 -16.44 6.00
N SER A 391 -2.74 -17.34 5.65
CA SER A 391 -1.92 -17.26 4.45
C SER A 391 -2.72 -17.55 3.17
N ALA A 392 -2.22 -17.08 2.03
CA ALA A 392 -2.79 -17.46 0.73
C ALA A 392 -2.49 -18.93 0.39
N THR A 393 -1.24 -19.33 0.67
CA THR A 393 -0.81 -20.73 0.63
C THR A 393 -0.83 -21.30 2.04
N MET A 394 -1.63 -22.33 2.26
CA MET A 394 -1.85 -22.97 3.55
C MET A 394 -1.23 -24.38 3.58
N ILE A 395 -0.45 -24.66 4.63
CA ILE A 395 0.02 -26.02 4.92
C ILE A 395 -1.15 -26.83 5.51
N SER A 396 -1.36 -28.02 4.97
CA SER A 396 -2.39 -28.93 5.47
C SER A 396 -2.08 -29.48 6.88
N GLY A 397 -2.98 -30.30 7.41
CA GLY A 397 -2.76 -30.99 8.68
C GLY A 397 -1.70 -32.10 8.62
N ALA A 398 -1.01 -32.26 7.48
CA ALA A 398 -0.03 -33.31 7.24
C ALA A 398 1.07 -33.37 8.32
N PRO A 399 1.59 -34.58 8.63
CA PRO A 399 2.74 -34.74 9.53
C PRO A 399 4.02 -34.16 8.94
N GLU A 400 5.10 -34.18 9.72
CA GLU A 400 6.45 -33.91 9.19
C GLU A 400 6.77 -34.85 8.01
N PRO A 401 7.41 -34.34 6.95
CA PRO A 401 7.88 -35.19 5.87
C PRO A 401 9.06 -36.05 6.34
N ALA A 402 9.24 -37.24 5.75
CA ALA A 402 10.37 -38.11 6.08
C ALA A 402 11.73 -37.57 5.58
N ALA A 403 11.70 -36.63 4.63
CA ALA A 403 12.85 -35.92 4.10
C ALA A 403 12.40 -34.63 3.40
N LEU A 404 13.29 -33.63 3.34
CA LEU A 404 13.11 -32.40 2.56
C LEU A 404 13.10 -32.70 1.06
N ARG A 405 11.93 -33.07 0.51
CA ARG A 405 11.73 -33.35 -0.91
C ARG A 405 10.78 -32.35 -1.52
N PHE A 406 11.00 -32.03 -2.80
CA PHE A 406 10.10 -31.14 -3.52
C PHE A 406 8.68 -31.69 -3.54
N GLY A 407 7.69 -30.88 -3.15
CA GLY A 407 6.29 -31.27 -3.11
C GLY A 407 5.93 -32.24 -1.99
N ALA A 408 6.80 -32.47 -1.01
CA ALA A 408 6.47 -33.31 0.15
C ALA A 408 5.46 -32.65 1.10
N MET A 409 5.23 -31.33 0.95
CA MET A 409 4.18 -30.60 1.65
C MET A 409 3.12 -30.11 0.66
N GLU A 410 1.93 -30.70 0.76
CA GLU A 410 0.79 -30.29 -0.05
C GLU A 410 0.33 -28.87 0.32
N ALA A 411 0.26 -28.01 -0.71
CA ALA A 411 -0.22 -26.65 -0.58
C ALA A 411 -1.73 -26.58 -0.87
N HIS A 412 -2.48 -25.94 0.02
CA HIS A 412 -3.89 -25.62 -0.19
C HIS A 412 -4.11 -24.11 -0.22
N VAL A 413 -5.26 -23.68 -0.74
CA VAL A 413 -5.66 -22.28 -0.72
C VAL A 413 -6.20 -21.92 0.67
N GLY A 414 -5.66 -20.86 1.27
CA GLY A 414 -6.17 -20.26 2.50
C GLY A 414 -7.03 -19.01 2.25
N LEU A 415 -7.30 -18.24 3.31
CA LEU A 415 -8.03 -16.97 3.22
C LEU A 415 -7.25 -15.90 2.49
N GLY A 416 -5.91 -15.98 2.43
CA GLY A 416 -5.11 -14.97 1.72
C GLY A 416 -5.18 -13.58 2.35
N LEU A 417 -5.34 -13.51 3.67
CA LEU A 417 -5.25 -12.26 4.43
C LEU A 417 -3.79 -11.83 4.64
N TRP A 418 -2.86 -12.78 4.58
CA TRP A 418 -1.42 -12.57 4.60
C TRP A 418 -0.75 -13.27 3.40
N PRO A 419 -0.84 -12.69 2.19
CA PRO A 419 -0.46 -13.39 0.96
C PRO A 419 1.05 -13.62 0.82
N GLY A 420 1.89 -12.78 1.42
CA GLY A 420 3.35 -12.92 1.39
C GLY A 420 3.95 -13.94 2.36
N ALA A 421 3.12 -14.72 3.07
CA ALA A 421 3.58 -15.67 4.08
C ALA A 421 2.98 -17.08 3.93
N ILE A 422 3.66 -18.06 4.51
CA ILE A 422 3.14 -19.40 4.81
C ILE A 422 3.23 -19.57 6.34
N VAL A 423 2.09 -19.79 6.98
CA VAL A 423 2.02 -19.91 8.44
C VAL A 423 2.02 -21.37 8.88
N ASP A 424 2.85 -21.66 9.88
CA ASP A 424 2.79 -22.88 10.66
C ASP A 424 2.63 -22.62 12.17
N GLN A 425 2.02 -23.57 12.86
CA GLN A 425 1.48 -23.46 14.21
C GLN A 425 1.87 -24.70 15.02
N HIS A 426 1.78 -24.66 16.35
CA HIS A 426 2.37 -25.66 17.26
C HIS A 426 3.82 -26.00 16.90
N PHE A 427 4.55 -24.97 16.49
CA PHE A 427 5.74 -25.14 15.65
C PHE A 427 6.84 -25.91 16.36
N SER A 428 7.29 -25.39 17.51
CA SER A 428 8.32 -26.03 18.33
C SER A 428 7.80 -27.31 18.99
N GLU A 429 6.54 -27.32 19.43
CA GLU A 429 5.95 -28.42 20.20
C GLU A 429 5.79 -29.69 19.37
N ARG A 430 5.63 -29.56 18.06
CA ARG A 430 5.45 -30.69 17.14
C ARG A 430 6.64 -30.89 16.21
N GLY A 431 7.76 -30.22 16.46
CA GLY A 431 9.00 -30.35 15.67
C GLY A 431 8.82 -29.96 14.20
N ARG A 432 8.08 -28.87 13.92
CA ARG A 432 7.57 -28.55 12.58
C ARG A 432 8.54 -27.82 11.65
N PHE A 433 9.83 -27.92 11.94
CA PHE A 433 10.85 -27.18 11.20
C PHE A 433 10.99 -27.68 9.77
N GLU A 434 11.11 -29.00 9.56
CA GLU A 434 11.41 -29.54 8.24
C GLU A 434 10.22 -29.38 7.29
N ARG A 435 8.98 -29.52 7.78
CA ARG A 435 7.80 -29.25 6.93
C ARG A 435 7.66 -27.78 6.53
N LEU A 436 7.88 -26.83 7.44
CA LEU A 436 7.78 -25.42 7.08
C LEU A 436 8.90 -25.04 6.12
N LEU A 437 10.12 -25.51 6.37
CA LEU A 437 11.25 -25.32 5.46
C LEU A 437 10.95 -25.90 4.07
N THR A 438 10.41 -27.13 4.00
CA THR A 438 9.99 -27.75 2.73
C THR A 438 8.99 -26.88 1.98
N ALA A 439 7.96 -26.39 2.66
CA ALA A 439 6.94 -25.54 2.06
C ALA A 439 7.52 -24.20 1.55
N VAL A 440 8.46 -23.60 2.30
CA VAL A 440 9.16 -22.38 1.89
C VAL A 440 10.05 -22.62 0.69
N LEU A 441 10.77 -23.73 0.63
CA LEU A 441 11.64 -24.03 -0.51
C LEU A 441 10.84 -24.37 -1.78
N ASP A 442 9.64 -24.96 -1.63
CA ASP A 442 8.70 -25.13 -2.75
C ASP A 442 8.14 -23.78 -3.25
N GLN A 443 8.08 -22.76 -2.38
CA GLN A 443 7.56 -21.42 -2.69
C GLN A 443 8.48 -20.32 -2.13
N PRO A 444 9.70 -20.15 -2.68
CA PRO A 444 10.76 -19.32 -2.09
C PRO A 444 10.43 -17.83 -2.02
N ARG A 445 9.37 -17.39 -2.70
CA ARG A 445 8.88 -16.01 -2.63
C ARG A 445 8.14 -15.69 -1.32
N LEU A 446 7.72 -16.71 -0.58
CA LEU A 446 6.91 -16.58 0.63
C LEU A 446 7.78 -16.68 1.88
N LEU A 447 7.45 -15.88 2.89
CA LEU A 447 8.06 -15.97 4.21
C LEU A 447 7.43 -17.13 5.01
N GLY A 448 8.25 -18.08 5.47
CA GLY A 448 7.79 -19.08 6.43
C GLY A 448 7.67 -18.48 7.82
N VAL A 449 6.53 -18.65 8.48
CA VAL A 449 6.28 -18.13 9.83
C VAL A 449 5.84 -19.27 10.74
N GLY A 450 6.78 -19.82 11.52
CA GLY A 450 6.54 -20.88 12.49
C GLY A 450 6.23 -20.31 13.88
N ILE A 451 5.02 -20.53 14.38
CA ILE A 451 4.53 -19.96 15.64
C ILE A 451 4.34 -21.05 16.70
N SER A 452 5.02 -20.90 17.83
CA SER A 452 4.92 -21.83 18.97
C SER A 452 3.59 -21.70 19.72
N GLU A 453 3.24 -22.71 20.52
CA GLU A 453 2.07 -22.62 21.40
C GLU A 453 2.16 -21.44 22.38
N GLY A 454 1.01 -20.93 22.81
CA GLY A 454 0.94 -19.79 23.74
C GLY A 454 1.50 -18.47 23.19
N THR A 455 1.77 -18.41 21.88
CA THR A 455 2.42 -17.30 21.18
C THR A 455 1.55 -16.83 20.02
N ALA A 456 1.58 -15.54 19.72
CA ALA A 456 0.93 -14.98 18.55
C ALA A 456 1.81 -13.92 17.88
N VAL A 457 1.59 -13.73 16.59
CA VAL A 457 2.08 -12.57 15.86
C VAL A 457 0.92 -11.62 15.57
N ILE A 458 1.13 -10.34 15.86
CA ILE A 458 0.27 -9.26 15.40
C ILE A 458 0.87 -8.74 14.10
N VAL A 459 0.09 -8.77 13.04
CA VAL A 459 0.45 -8.21 11.74
C VAL A 459 -0.42 -6.99 11.52
N LEU A 460 0.19 -5.81 11.46
CA LEU A 460 -0.52 -4.56 11.21
C LEU A 460 0.36 -3.67 10.33
N GLU A 461 -0.22 -3.16 9.25
CA GLU A 461 0.48 -2.32 8.27
C GLU A 461 1.78 -3.02 7.81
N ASN A 462 2.93 -2.46 8.16
CA ASN A 462 4.26 -2.90 7.77
C ASN A 462 5.04 -3.53 8.95
N ARG A 463 4.35 -3.96 10.02
CA ARG A 463 4.99 -4.48 11.23
C ARG A 463 4.42 -5.84 11.62
N LEU A 464 5.33 -6.73 12.03
CA LEU A 464 5.04 -7.96 12.75
C LEU A 464 5.58 -7.79 14.16
N GLU A 465 4.72 -7.95 15.15
CA GLU A 465 5.08 -7.94 16.57
C GLU A 465 4.77 -9.30 17.19
N VAL A 466 5.70 -9.85 17.97
CA VAL A 466 5.50 -11.10 18.69
C VAL A 466 4.98 -10.83 20.10
N ILE A 467 3.93 -11.56 20.49
CA ILE A 467 3.37 -11.54 21.85
C ILE A 467 3.18 -12.97 22.38
N GLY A 468 3.06 -13.11 23.71
CA GLY A 468 2.82 -14.40 24.35
C GLY A 468 4.06 -15.02 25.00
N ALA A 469 4.15 -16.35 25.01
CA ALA A 469 5.06 -17.08 25.90
C ALA A 469 6.23 -17.81 25.22
N GLY A 470 6.13 -18.11 23.94
CA GLY A 470 7.09 -18.90 23.18
C GLY A 470 7.83 -18.08 22.12
N GLN A 471 8.18 -18.74 21.01
CA GLN A 471 9.00 -18.18 19.94
C GLN A 471 8.28 -18.20 18.60
N VAL A 472 8.69 -17.28 17.74
CA VAL A 472 8.32 -17.22 16.32
C VAL A 472 9.58 -17.38 15.49
N MET A 473 9.56 -18.31 14.54
CA MET A 473 10.66 -18.52 13.60
C MET A 473 10.27 -18.01 12.23
N LEU A 474 11.08 -17.11 11.68
CA LEU A 474 10.97 -16.65 10.31
C LEU A 474 11.97 -17.42 9.44
N ILE A 475 11.49 -18.00 8.34
CA ILE A 475 12.30 -18.71 7.34
C ILE A 475 12.18 -17.96 6.02
N ASP A 476 13.27 -17.33 5.58
CA ASP A 476 13.30 -16.52 4.35
C ASP A 476 14.26 -17.12 3.32
N ALA A 477 13.69 -17.53 2.19
CA ALA A 477 14.42 -18.12 1.06
C ALA A 477 14.40 -17.24 -0.20
N ARG A 478 13.96 -15.97 -0.11
CA ARG A 478 13.78 -15.09 -1.28
C ARG A 478 15.08 -14.80 -2.02
N GLU A 479 16.17 -14.70 -1.28
CA GLU A 479 17.54 -14.51 -1.81
C GLU A 479 18.35 -15.82 -1.85
N ALA A 480 17.73 -16.96 -1.52
CA ALA A 480 18.43 -18.23 -1.44
C ALA A 480 18.69 -18.82 -2.83
N LYS A 481 19.87 -19.43 -3.01
CA LYS A 481 20.19 -20.21 -4.21
C LYS A 481 19.65 -21.61 -4.06
N LEU A 482 18.62 -21.94 -4.84
CA LEU A 482 18.03 -23.28 -4.86
C LEU A 482 18.80 -24.23 -5.80
N GLY A 483 18.90 -25.50 -5.42
CA GLY A 483 19.43 -26.56 -6.26
C GLY A 483 18.52 -26.82 -7.47
N ALA A 484 19.08 -27.43 -8.52
CA ALA A 484 18.32 -27.74 -9.73
C ALA A 484 17.09 -28.61 -9.39
N PRO A 485 15.87 -28.25 -9.86
CA PRO A 485 14.67 -29.01 -9.58
C PRO A 485 14.72 -30.36 -10.31
N GLY A 486 15.11 -31.41 -9.59
CA GLY A 486 14.82 -32.78 -10.00
C GLY A 486 13.43 -33.16 -9.48
N ALA A 487 12.54 -33.63 -10.36
CA ALA A 487 11.21 -34.09 -9.96
C ALA A 487 11.33 -35.12 -8.81
N GLN A 488 10.77 -34.79 -7.64
CA GLN A 488 10.79 -35.59 -6.40
C GLN A 488 12.18 -35.82 -5.75
N GLY A 489 13.19 -35.05 -6.16
CA GLY A 489 14.53 -35.07 -5.56
C GLY A 489 14.59 -34.47 -4.15
N LEU A 490 15.69 -34.74 -3.45
CA LEU A 490 16.04 -34.01 -2.23
C LEU A 490 16.24 -32.53 -2.56
N GLN A 491 15.70 -31.66 -1.72
CA GLN A 491 15.87 -30.23 -1.87
C GLN A 491 17.26 -29.80 -1.40
N ALA A 492 17.85 -28.83 -2.10
CA ALA A 492 19.07 -28.17 -1.68
C ALA A 492 18.87 -26.66 -1.78
N ALA A 493 19.31 -25.92 -0.76
CA ALA A 493 19.26 -24.47 -0.75
C ALA A 493 20.49 -23.90 -0.04
N ARG A 494 20.99 -22.75 -0.52
CA ARG A 494 22.11 -22.01 0.10
C ARG A 494 21.70 -20.57 0.34
N GLY A 495 21.97 -20.05 1.53
CA GLY A 495 21.62 -18.67 1.89
C GLY A 495 20.18 -18.50 2.40
N VAL A 496 19.55 -19.55 2.92
CA VAL A 496 18.27 -19.42 3.65
C VAL A 496 18.53 -18.68 4.97
N ARG A 497 17.79 -17.60 5.21
CA ARG A 497 17.89 -16.81 6.44
C ARG A 497 16.87 -17.33 7.45
N LEU A 498 17.32 -17.51 8.69
CA LEU A 498 16.47 -17.85 9.84
C LEU A 498 16.52 -16.71 10.84
N GLU A 499 15.36 -16.28 11.32
CA GLU A 499 15.26 -15.38 12.48
C GLU A 499 14.38 -16.01 13.54
N LEU A 500 14.80 -15.91 14.80
CA LEU A 500 13.99 -16.30 15.95
C LEU A 500 13.64 -15.05 16.74
N LEU A 501 12.35 -14.90 16.98
CA LEU A 501 11.78 -13.77 17.68
C LEU A 501 11.03 -14.26 18.93
N LYS A 502 11.06 -13.47 20.00
CA LYS A 502 10.28 -13.68 21.23
C LYS A 502 9.37 -12.49 21.51
N ALA A 503 8.51 -12.62 22.53
CA ALA A 503 7.60 -11.56 22.93
C ALA A 503 8.31 -10.20 23.11
N GLY A 504 7.71 -9.15 22.54
CA GLY A 504 8.22 -7.77 22.53
C GLY A 504 9.17 -7.45 21.38
N GLU A 505 9.64 -8.45 20.61
CA GLU A 505 10.43 -8.22 19.42
C GLU A 505 9.53 -8.03 18.19
N SER A 506 10.03 -7.25 17.22
CA SER A 506 9.34 -6.97 15.97
C SER A 506 10.23 -7.25 14.78
N ALA A 507 9.64 -7.77 13.70
CA ALA A 507 10.33 -7.88 12.42
C ALA A 507 10.09 -6.62 11.55
N PRO A 508 11.07 -6.20 10.73
CA PRO A 508 10.92 -5.03 9.85
C PRO A 508 9.94 -5.26 8.68
N ARG A 509 9.61 -4.19 7.96
CA ARG A 509 8.68 -4.13 6.81
C ARG A 509 8.83 -5.27 5.79
N TRP A 510 10.05 -5.74 5.53
CA TRP A 510 10.28 -6.83 4.57
C TRP A 510 9.63 -8.17 4.98
N ALA A 511 9.39 -8.39 6.27
CA ALA A 511 8.79 -9.61 6.81
C ALA A 511 7.25 -9.60 6.74
N VAL A 512 6.66 -8.49 6.32
CA VAL A 512 5.22 -8.22 6.43
C VAL A 512 4.59 -7.89 5.09
N LYS A 513 5.30 -8.09 3.97
CA LYS A 513 4.80 -7.82 2.60
C LYS A 513 3.39 -8.40 2.44
N ARG A 514 2.40 -7.49 2.39
CA ARG A 514 0.99 -7.78 2.12
C ARG A 514 0.70 -7.58 0.64
#